data_AF-A0A7W2YYJ1-F1
#
_entry.id   AF-A0A7W2YYJ1-F1
#
_cell.length_a   1.000
_cell.length_b   1.000
_cell.length_c   1.000
_cell.angle_alpha   90.00
_cell.angle_beta   90.00
_cell.angle_gamma   90.00
#
_symmetry.space_group_name_H-M   'P 1'
#
loop_
_entity.id
_entity.type
_entity.pdbx_description
1 polymer ?
#
loop_
_entity_poly.entity_id
_entity_poly.type
_entity_poly.pdbx_seq_one_letter_code
_entity_poly.pdbx_strand_id
1 'polypeptide(L)' 'MSSEAVTTVYKVTGMTCGHCEGAVTEEVGALDGVTSVKAVASTGQVTVVSAAPLDDETVRAAVDEAGYELAGRA' A
#
# COMPACT_ATOMS: atom_id res chain seq x y z
N MET A 1 14.02 -22.44 -2.68
CA MET A 1 14.78 -21.18 -2.71
C MET A 1 14.01 -20.20 -1.86
N SER A 2 14.67 -19.58 -0.89
CA SER A 2 14.04 -18.77 0.15
C SER A 2 13.22 -17.64 -0.44
N SER A 3 11.93 -17.60 -0.08
CA SER A 3 11.03 -16.50 -0.35
C SER A 3 11.41 -15.33 0.57
N GLU A 4 12.35 -14.48 0.14
CA GLU A 4 12.60 -13.22 0.83
C GLU A 4 11.49 -12.24 0.42
N ALA A 5 10.44 -12.19 1.24
CA ALA A 5 9.41 -11.17 1.09
C ALA A 5 9.91 -9.85 1.69
N VAL A 6 9.82 -8.77 0.93
CA VAL A 6 10.09 -7.41 1.36
C VAL A 6 8.81 -6.82 1.94
N THR A 7 8.90 -6.33 3.18
CA THR A 7 7.82 -5.58 3.79
C THR A 7 8.17 -4.11 3.79
N THR A 8 7.30 -3.28 3.21
CA THR A 8 7.42 -1.82 3.21
C THR A 8 6.16 -1.22 3.79
N VAL A 9 6.34 -0.24 4.69
CA VAL A 9 5.23 0.48 5.29
C VAL A 9 5.17 1.86 4.68
N TYR A 10 3.97 2.24 4.26
CA TYR A 10 3.65 3.51 3.66
C TYR A 10 2.68 4.28 4.55
N LYS A 11 2.72 5.59 4.44
CA LYS A 11 1.77 6.50 5.06
C LYS A 11 0.90 7.12 3.98
N VAL A 12 -0.40 6.99 4.14
CA VAL A 12 -1.41 7.52 3.23
C VAL A 12 -2.29 8.50 3.99
N THR A 13 -2.52 9.66 3.38
CA THR A 13 -3.39 10.71 3.90
C THR A 13 -4.75 10.65 3.21
N GLY A 14 -5.80 11.02 3.95
CA GLY A 14 -7.18 11.03 3.44
C GLY A 14 -7.99 9.76 3.73
N MET A 15 -7.38 8.67 4.22
CA MET A 15 -8.13 7.49 4.68
C MET A 15 -8.85 7.78 6.00
N THR A 16 -10.11 8.20 5.95
CA THR A 16 -10.91 8.52 7.15
C THR A 16 -11.98 7.49 7.48
N CYS A 17 -12.06 6.39 6.73
CA CYS A 17 -13.19 5.45 6.76
C CYS A 17 -12.79 4.00 6.48
N GLY A 18 -13.56 3.02 6.95
CA GLY A 18 -13.30 1.60 6.66
C GLY A 18 -13.39 1.23 5.17
N HIS A 19 -14.23 1.93 4.40
CA HIS A 19 -14.27 1.77 2.93
C HIS A 19 -12.96 2.21 2.26
N CYS A 20 -12.24 3.15 2.90
CA CYS A 20 -11.01 3.71 2.40
C CYS A 20 -9.87 2.68 2.46
N GLU A 21 -9.88 1.81 3.48
CA GLU A 21 -8.91 0.71 3.62
C GLU A 21 -9.04 -0.32 2.50
N GLY A 22 -10.27 -0.66 2.13
CA GLY A 22 -10.57 -1.63 1.07
C GLY A 22 -10.03 -1.16 -0.28
N ALA A 23 -10.37 0.06 -0.69
CA ALA A 23 -9.93 0.63 -1.96
C ALA A 23 -8.39 0.65 -2.08
N VAL A 24 -7.69 1.15 -1.06
CA VAL A 24 -6.22 1.19 -1.09
C VAL A 24 -5.60 -0.20 -1.10
N THR A 25 -6.20 -1.15 -0.37
CA THR A 25 -5.72 -2.55 -0.35
C THR A 25 -5.90 -3.23 -1.70
N GLU A 26 -7.00 -2.97 -2.40
CA GLU A 26 -7.26 -3.51 -3.75
C GLU A 26 -6.29 -2.94 -4.78
N GLU A 27 -6.13 -1.61 -4.86
CA GLU A 27 -5.26 -0.98 -5.86
C GLU A 27 -3.77 -1.33 -5.63
N VAL A 28 -3.28 -1.21 -4.39
CA VAL A 28 -1.88 -1.56 -4.07
C VAL A 28 -1.66 -3.06 -4.17
N GLY A 29 -2.69 -3.87 -3.88
CA GLY A 29 -2.65 -5.33 -4.00
C GLY A 29 -2.59 -5.83 -5.44
N ALA A 30 -3.05 -5.03 -6.40
CA ALA A 30 -2.99 -5.32 -7.83
C ALA A 30 -1.59 -5.10 -8.43
N LEU A 31 -0.66 -4.48 -7.70
CA LEU A 31 0.69 -4.23 -8.18
C LEU A 31 1.49 -5.54 -8.33
N ASP A 32 2.28 -5.62 -9.40
CA ASP A 32 3.10 -6.78 -9.68
C ASP A 32 4.10 -7.08 -8.56
N GLY A 33 4.14 -8.35 -8.14
CA GLY A 33 5.01 -8.81 -7.07
C GLY A 33 4.48 -8.56 -5.66
N VAL A 34 3.33 -7.91 -5.49
CA VAL A 34 2.64 -7.82 -4.20
C VAL A 34 2.02 -9.17 -3.85
N THR A 35 2.19 -9.55 -2.60
CA THR A 35 1.69 -10.82 -2.04
C THR A 35 0.69 -10.60 -0.92
N SER A 36 0.78 -9.47 -0.21
CA SER A 36 -0.17 -9.10 0.84
C SER A 36 -0.16 -7.59 1.05
N VAL A 37 -1.33 -7.01 1.28
CA VAL A 37 -1.49 -5.59 1.64
C VAL A 37 -2.40 -5.49 2.85
N LYS A 38 -2.05 -4.57 3.76
CA LYS A 38 -2.86 -4.24 4.93
C LYS A 38 -2.90 -2.73 5.12
N ALA A 39 -4.01 -2.11 4.75
CA ALA A 39 -4.29 -0.71 5.07
C ALA A 39 -4.97 -0.57 6.45
N VAL A 40 -4.64 0.50 7.16
CA VAL A 40 -5.22 0.86 8.46
C VAL A 40 -5.53 2.36 8.46
N ALA A 41 -6.78 2.73 8.20
CA ALA A 41 -7.25 4.12 8.13
C ALA A 41 -7.08 4.83 9.48
N SER A 42 -7.23 4.10 10.59
CA SER A 42 -7.07 4.66 11.94
C SER A 42 -5.69 5.27 12.18
N THR A 43 -4.65 4.75 11.52
CA THR A 43 -3.27 5.24 11.64
C THR A 43 -2.74 5.88 10.35
N GLY A 44 -3.48 5.73 9.24
CA GLY A 44 -3.03 6.12 7.91
C GLY A 44 -1.88 5.26 7.39
N GLN A 45 -1.70 4.04 7.89
CA GLN A 45 -0.58 3.17 7.49
C GLN A 45 -1.03 2.09 6.53
N VAL A 46 -0.19 1.80 5.53
CA VAL A 46 -0.38 0.72 4.56
C VAL A 46 0.87 -0.14 4.57
N THR A 47 0.74 -1.38 5.06
CA THR A 47 1.82 -2.36 5.03
C THR A 47 1.71 -3.21 3.77
N VAL A 48 2.77 -3.23 2.98
CA VAL A 48 2.82 -3.97 1.71
C VAL A 48 3.91 -5.02 1.81
N VAL A 49 3.55 -6.27 1.53
CA VAL A 49 4.46 -7.41 1.46
C VAL A 49 4.58 -7.81 0.00
N SER A 50 5.81 -7.86 -0.50
CA SER A 50 6.12 -8.07 -1.92
C SER A 50 7.31 -9.00 -2.09
N ALA A 51 7.43 -9.64 -3.26
CA ALA A 51 8.56 -10.51 -3.57
C ALA A 51 9.87 -9.73 -3.82
N ALA A 52 9.78 -8.44 -4.10
CA ALA A 52 10.90 -7.54 -4.33
C ALA A 52 10.49 -6.10 -3.94
N PRO A 53 11.45 -5.20 -3.65
CA PRO A 53 11.14 -3.81 -3.34
C PRO A 53 10.32 -3.16 -4.46
N LEU A 54 9.19 -2.57 -4.10
CA LEU A 54 8.36 -1.81 -5.04
C LEU A 54 8.90 -0.40 -5.23
N ASP A 55 8.62 0.17 -6.39
CA ASP A 55 8.87 1.58 -6.64
C ASP A 55 7.82 2.45 -5.94
N ASP A 56 8.27 3.53 -5.30
CA ASP A 56 7.41 4.45 -4.56
C ASP A 56 6.47 5.20 -5.50
N GLU A 57 6.89 5.47 -6.74
CA GLU A 57 6.04 6.11 -7.73
C GLU A 57 4.88 5.20 -8.14
N THR A 58 5.13 3.90 -8.30
CA THR A 58 4.10 2.90 -8.61
C THR A 58 3.11 2.76 -7.46
N VAL A 59 3.60 2.68 -6.21
CA VAL A 59 2.71 2.64 -5.03
C VAL A 59 1.91 3.93 -4.90
N ARG A 60 2.53 5.09 -5.17
CA ARG A 60 1.82 6.38 -5.19
C ARG A 60 0.70 6.40 -6.22
N ALA A 61 0.99 5.99 -7.45
CA ALA A 61 -0.01 5.95 -8.52
C ALA A 61 -1.22 5.09 -8.14
N ALA A 62 -1.01 3.91 -7.57
CA ALA A 62 -2.09 3.05 -7.08
C ALA A 62 -2.92 3.70 -5.95
N VAL A 63 -2.25 4.39 -5.02
CA VAL A 63 -2.92 5.14 -3.94
C VAL A 63 -3.72 6.33 -4.50
N ASP A 64 -3.18 7.04 -5.49
CA ASP A 64 -3.82 8.17 -6.16
C ASP A 64 -5.04 7.70 -6.98
N GLU A 65 -4.96 6.55 -7.65
CA GLU A 65 -6.09 5.90 -8.34
C GLU A 65 -7.20 5.49 -7.37
N ALA A 66 -6.84 5.03 -6.17
CA ALA A 66 -7.80 4.79 -5.09
C ALA A 66 -8.45 6.09 -4.55
N GLY A 67 -7.94 7.27 -4.94
CA GLY A 67 -8.44 8.58 -4.52
C GLY A 67 -7.83 9.11 -3.21
N TYR A 68 -6.65 8.62 -2.83
CA TYR A 68 -5.92 9.05 -1.64
C TYR A 68 -4.53 9.58 -2.02
N GLU A 69 -3.79 10.10 -1.04
CA GLU A 69 -2.45 10.63 -1.30
C GLU A 69 -1.39 9.89 -0.48
N LEU A 70 -0.33 9.44 -1.15
CA LEU A 70 0.82 8.81 -0.49
C LEU A 70 1.73 9.88 0.14
N ALA A 71 1.71 9.99 1.46
CA ALA A 71 2.58 10.89 2.22
C ALA A 71 4.05 10.41 2.29
N GLY A 72 4.32 9.13 2.03
CA GLY A 72 5.68 8.58 1.92
C GLY A 72 5.84 7.23 2.62
N ARG A 73 7.09 6.78 2.78
CA ARG A 73 7.43 5.59 3.59
C ARG A 73 7.38 5.94 5.08
N ALA A 74 6.83 5.05 5.90
CA ALA A 74 6.69 5.20 7.35
C ALA A 74 7.80 4.46 8.11
#